data_AF-A0A1H7X842-F1
#
_entry.id   AF-A0A1H7X842-F1
#
_cell.length_a   1.000
_cell.length_b   1.000
_cell.length_c   1.000
_cell.angle_alpha   90.00
_cell.angle_beta   90.00
_cell.angle_gamma   90.00
#
_symmetry.space_group_name_H-M   'P 1'
#
loop_
_entity.id
_entity.type
_entity.pdbx_description
1 polymer ?
#
loop_
_entity_poly.entity_id
_entity_poly.type
_entity_poly.pdbx_seq_one_letter_code
_entity_poly.pdbx_strand_id
1 'polypeptide(L)'
;MKLSELQGKEIINMHDGGRLGIIGETELILNTLTGDLESIIIPNQGGLLSVFGEEKYLIIPWQAVKKVGSEVIIVDLEDGLQPQRASI
;
A
#
# COMPACT_ATOMS: atom_id res chain seq x y z
N MET A 1 13.76 1.00 12.52
CA MET A 1 12.36 0.58 12.75
C MET A 1 12.29 -0.92 12.58
N LYS A 2 11.54 -1.62 13.43
CA LYS A 2 11.27 -3.06 13.26
C LYS A 2 10.00 -3.24 12.44
N LEU A 3 9.93 -4.30 11.62
CA LEU A 3 8.71 -4.63 10.88
C LEU A 3 7.49 -4.79 11.81
N SER A 4 7.69 -5.35 13.01
CA SER A 4 6.66 -5.48 14.03
C SER A 4 6.04 -4.14 14.46
N GLU A 5 6.76 -3.03 14.30
CA GLU A 5 6.25 -1.69 14.63
C GLU A 5 5.34 -1.14 13.54
N LEU A 6 5.43 -1.65 12.30
CA LEU A 6 4.56 -1.30 11.17
C LEU A 6 3.25 -2.10 11.18
N GLN A 7 3.25 -3.29 11.78
CA GLN A 7 2.10 -4.17 11.82
C GLN A 7 0.89 -3.48 12.48
N GLY A 8 -0.28 -3.62 11.85
CA GLY A 8 -1.53 -3.05 12.35
C GLY A 8 -1.72 -1.56 12.05
N LYS A 9 -0.73 -0.85 11.50
CA LYS A 9 -0.91 0.55 11.11
C LYS A 9 -1.81 0.67 9.88
N GLU A 10 -2.65 1.70 9.89
CA GLU A 10 -3.53 2.05 8.78
C GLU A 10 -2.80 2.93 7.76
N ILE A 11 -3.03 2.69 6.48
CA ILE A 11 -2.44 3.46 5.39
C ILE A 11 -3.48 4.48 4.90
N ILE A 12 -3.15 5.76 5.02
CA ILE A 12 -4.07 6.88 4.74
C ILE A 12 -3.47 7.76 3.64
N ASN A 13 -4.25 8.04 2.59
CA ASN A 13 -3.86 9.05 1.60
C ASN A 13 -4.03 10.46 2.18
N MET A 14 -3.04 11.33 1.98
CA MET A 14 -3.08 12.69 2.51
C MET A 14 -4.06 13.62 1.78
N HIS A 15 -4.40 13.32 0.52
CA HIS A 15 -5.19 14.23 -0.33
C HIS A 15 -6.67 14.20 0.04
N ASP A 16 -7.22 13.01 0.26
CA ASP A 16 -8.64 12.78 0.54
C ASP A 16 -8.90 12.20 1.95
N GLY A 17 -7.86 11.81 2.68
CA GLY A 17 -7.98 11.08 3.95
C GLY A 17 -8.47 9.64 3.78
N GLY A 18 -8.47 9.11 2.56
CA GLY A 18 -8.95 7.78 2.23
C GLY A 18 -8.12 6.68 2.89
N ARG A 19 -8.80 5.71 3.52
CA ARG A 19 -8.16 4.48 4.03
C ARG A 19 -7.88 3.54 2.88
N LEU A 20 -6.60 3.26 2.65
CA LEU A 20 -6.13 2.40 1.57
C LEU A 20 -5.98 0.93 2.02
N GLY A 21 -5.62 0.69 3.28
CA GLY A 21 -5.45 -0.67 3.84
C GLY A 21 -4.69 -0.67 5.16
N ILE A 22 -4.29 -1.86 5.62
CA ILE A 22 -3.58 -2.09 6.89
C ILE A 22 -2.36 -2.97 6.63
N ILE A 23 -1.16 -2.61 7.12
CA ILE A 23 0.11 -3.32 6.80
C ILE A 23 0.06 -4.85 7.04
N GLY A 24 -0.70 -5.32 8.03
CA GLY A 24 -0.83 -6.75 8.33
C GLY A 24 -1.58 -7.56 7.27
N GLU A 25 -2.24 -6.89 6.34
CA GLU A 25 -3.03 -7.47 5.23
C GLU A 25 -2.43 -7.07 3.87
N THR A 26 -1.16 -6.69 3.85
CA THR A 26 -0.42 -6.25 2.64
C THR A 26 0.81 -7.09 2.39
N GLU A 27 1.31 -7.07 1.17
CA GLU A 27 2.62 -7.62 0.83
C GLU A 27 3.67 -6.50 0.82
N LEU A 28 4.88 -6.81 1.30
CA LEU A 28 6.00 -5.87 1.32
C LEU A 28 7.07 -6.34 0.33
N ILE A 29 7.42 -5.48 -0.62
CA ILE A 29 8.49 -5.75 -1.58
C ILE A 29 9.79 -5.20 -1.02
N LEU A 30 10.75 -6.10 -0.79
CA LEU A 30 12.06 -5.75 -0.26
C LEU A 30 13.12 -5.94 -1.34
N ASN A 31 14.08 -5.02 -1.40
CA ASN A 31 15.30 -5.22 -2.14
C ASN A 31 16.13 -6.32 -1.47
N THR A 32 16.39 -7.43 -2.18
CA THR A 32 17.06 -8.60 -1.59
C THR A 32 18.54 -8.39 -1.31
N LEU A 33 19.16 -7.36 -1.91
CA LEU A 33 20.57 -7.05 -1.71
C LEU A 33 20.77 -6.04 -0.58
N THR A 34 19.93 -5.01 -0.50
CA THR A 34 20.07 -3.93 0.50
C THR A 34 19.19 -4.13 1.73
N GLY A 35 18.10 -4.89 1.60
CA GLY A 35 17.07 -5.03 2.62
C GLY A 35 16.10 -3.84 2.69
N ASP A 36 16.21 -2.89 1.77
CA ASP A 36 15.34 -1.71 1.74
C ASP A 36 13.91 -2.09 1.32
N LEU A 37 12.93 -1.42 1.93
CA LEU A 37 11.53 -1.54 1.54
C LEU A 37 11.29 -0.71 0.27
N GLU A 38 10.91 -1.38 -0.82
CA GLU A 38 10.67 -0.76 -2.12
C GLU A 38 9.20 -0.36 -2.30
N SER A 39 8.26 -1.22 -1.91
CA SER A 39 6.83 -0.94 -2.02
C SER A 39 5.96 -1.76 -1.06
N ILE A 40 4.75 -1.26 -0.83
CA ILE A 40 3.65 -1.94 -0.13
C ILE A 40 2.59 -2.25 -1.17
N ILE A 41 2.19 -3.52 -1.29
CA ILE A 41 1.13 -3.96 -2.19
C ILE A 41 -0.11 -4.25 -1.38
N ILE A 42 -1.17 -3.49 -1.64
CA ILE A 42 -2.48 -3.71 -1.04
C ILE A 42 -3.35 -4.50 -2.02
N PRO A 43 -3.78 -5.72 -1.68
CA PRO A 43 -4.74 -6.44 -2.50
C PRO A 43 -6.08 -5.71 -2.48
N ASN A 44 -6.77 -5.57 -3.63
CA ASN A 44 -8.18 -5.16 -3.59
C ASN A 44 -8.97 -6.25 -2.90
N GLN A 45 -9.44 -5.98 -1.68
CA GLN A 45 -10.54 -6.74 -1.10
C GLN A 45 -11.81 -6.28 -1.82
N GLY A 46 -12.11 -6.93 -2.94
CA GLY A 46 -13.18 -6.56 -3.85
C GLY A 46 -14.49 -6.25 -3.11
N GLY A 47 -15.03 -5.05 -3.31
CA GLY A 47 -16.41 -4.77 -2.93
C GLY A 47 -17.38 -5.68 -3.69
N LEU A 48 -18.64 -5.73 -3.25
CA LEU A 48 -19.77 -6.51 -3.79
C LEU A 48 -20.02 -6.41 -5.32
N LEU A 49 -19.24 -5.60 -6.05
CA LEU A 49 -19.31 -5.38 -7.50
C LEU A 49 -18.18 -6.08 -8.29
N SER A 50 -17.34 -6.90 -7.66
CA SER A 50 -16.17 -7.52 -8.31
C SER A 50 -16.47 -8.71 -9.26
N VAL A 51 -17.71 -8.85 -9.74
CA VAL A 51 -18.16 -10.00 -10.55
C VAL A 51 -17.64 -9.93 -12.01
N PHE A 52 -17.01 -8.83 -12.44
CA PHE A 52 -16.64 -8.62 -13.86
C PHE A 52 -15.25 -7.96 -14.09
N GLY A 53 -14.20 -8.42 -13.41
CA GLY A 53 -12.85 -8.29 -13.98
C GLY A 53 -11.73 -7.98 -13.00
N GLU A 54 -10.70 -8.83 -13.10
CA GLU A 54 -9.29 -8.70 -12.71
C GLU A 54 -8.98 -8.18 -11.29
N GLU A 55 -8.24 -8.98 -10.52
CA GLU A 55 -7.68 -8.58 -9.22
C GLU A 55 -6.79 -7.34 -9.39
N LYS A 56 -7.28 -6.17 -8.95
CA LYS A 56 -6.53 -4.91 -9.04
C LYS A 56 -5.76 -4.65 -7.75
N TYR A 57 -4.44 -4.85 -7.77
CA TYR A 57 -3.57 -4.49 -6.66
C TYR A 57 -3.27 -2.98 -6.66
N LEU A 58 -3.20 -2.37 -5.46
CA LEU A 58 -2.67 -1.02 -5.27
C LEU A 58 -1.21 -1.11 -4.82
N ILE A 59 -0.30 -0.61 -5.64
CA ILE A 59 1.13 -0.58 -5.32
C ILE A 59 1.49 0.81 -4.80
N ILE A 60 1.98 0.88 -3.56
CA ILE A 60 2.43 2.10 -2.92
C ILE A 60 3.96 2.05 -2.83
N PRO A 61 4.69 2.81 -3.66
CA PRO A 61 6.14 2.87 -3.55
C PRO A 61 6.53 3.48 -2.19
N TRP A 62 7.60 2.99 -1.57
CA TRP A 62 8.02 3.48 -0.26
C TRP A 62 8.34 4.98 -0.26
N GLN A 63 8.74 5.52 -1.41
CA GLN A 63 8.98 6.94 -1.64
C GLN A 63 7.71 7.81 -1.50
N ALA A 64 6.52 7.22 -1.63
CA ALA A 64 5.25 7.91 -1.40
C ALA A 64 4.93 8.04 0.10
N VAL A 65 5.58 7.27 0.98
CA VAL A 65 5.39 7.39 2.44
C VAL A 65 5.99 8.70 2.93
N LYS A 66 5.15 9.60 3.46
CA LYS A 66 5.63 10.87 4.06
C LYS A 66 5.82 10.79 5.55
N LYS A 67 5.00 9.97 6.23
CA LYS A 67 5.05 9.88 7.70
C LYS A 67 4.63 8.51 8.18
N VAL A 68 5.41 7.96 9.09
CA VAL A 68 5.07 6.76 9.86
C VAL A 68 4.79 7.20 11.31
N GLY A 69 3.52 7.18 11.69
CA GLY A 69 3.04 7.49 13.04
C GLY A 69 2.97 6.26 13.94
N SER A 70 2.39 6.41 15.12
CA SER A 70 2.13 5.28 16.03
C SER A 70 1.04 4.35 15.49
N GLU A 71 -0.02 4.90 14.91
CA GLU A 71 -1.17 4.11 14.40
C GLU A 71 -1.34 4.17 12.87
N VAL A 72 -0.76 5.18 12.22
CA VAL A 72 -1.03 5.48 10.81
C VAL A 72 0.23 5.68 10.00
N ILE A 73 0.18 5.32 8.72
CA ILE A 73 1.16 5.63 7.69
C ILE A 73 0.48 6.58 6.71
N ILE A 74 1.02 7.79 6.58
CA ILE A 74 0.52 8.79 5.64
C ILE A 74 1.29 8.67 4.34
N VAL A 75 0.55 8.53 3.25
CA VAL A 75 1.10 8.41 1.89
C VAL A 75 0.61 9.55 1.01
N ASP A 76 1.44 9.86 0.02
CA ASP A 76 1.18 10.85 -1.02
C ASP A 76 0.94 10.12 -2.33
N LEU A 77 -0.33 9.88 -2.65
CA LEU A 77 -0.72 9.30 -3.92
C LEU A 77 -1.63 10.30 -4.63
N GLU A 78 -1.10 10.92 -5.68
CA GLU A 78 -1.90 11.75 -6.58
C GLU A 78 -2.92 10.86 -7.31
N ASP A 79 -4.14 11.38 -7.51
CA ASP A 79 -5.21 10.78 -8.30
C ASP A 79 -4.77 10.64 -9.77
N GLY A 80 -3.95 9.64 -10.05
CA GLY A 80 -3.27 9.47 -11.34
C GLY A 80 -2.28 8.31 -11.38
N LEU A 81 -1.82 7.82 -10.22
CA LEU A 81 -1.09 6.56 -10.12
C LEU A 81 -2.06 5.39 -10.34
N GLN A 82 -2.30 5.06 -11.61
CA GLN A 82 -3.08 3.90 -11.98
C GLN A 82 -2.48 2.65 -11.33
N PRO A 83 -3.29 1.72 -10.78
CA PRO A 83 -2.81 0.43 -10.32
C PRO A 83 -2.03 -0.21 -11.47
N GLN A 84 -0.73 -0.40 -11.25
CA GLN A 84 0.17 -0.88 -12.28
C GLN A 84 -0.28 -2.29 -12.64
N ARG A 85 -0.67 -2.49 -13.91
CA ARG A 85 -1.01 -3.81 -14.43
C ARG A 85 0.18 -4.72 -14.18
N ALA A 86 -0.03 -5.80 -13.43
CA ALA A 86 0.87 -6.95 -13.51
C ALA A 86 0.76 -7.49 -14.94
N SER A 87 1.69 -7.11 -15.80
CA SER A 87 1.85 -7.72 -17.11
C SER A 87 2.32 -9.16 -16.89
N ILE A 88 1.39 -10.11 -17.01
CA ILE A 88 1.69 -11.53 -17.17
C ILE A 88 1.70 -11.85 -18.66
#